data_AF-A0A3G2V7K0-F1
#
_entry.id   AF-A0A3G2V7K0-F1
#
_cell.length_a   1.000
_cell.length_b   1.000
_cell.length_c   1.000
_cell.angle_alpha   90.00
_cell.angle_beta   90.00
_cell.angle_gamma   90.00
#
_symmetry.space_group_name_H-M   'P 1'
#
loop_
_entity.id
_entity.type
_entity.pdbx_description
1 polymer ?
#
loop_
_entity_poly.entity_id
_entity_poly.type
_entity_poly.pdbx_seq_one_letter_code
_entity_poly.pdbx_strand_id
1 'polypeptide(L)'
;MRSPSSTKSWTPTKCARSRDGTRERKNRKVIPRRSRRSRCRRCRMPNIVTLAEAKLFIRVLDDDEDTTIETMIAAATDAVCDVAQAWDGTGEPPARLKLAILSRVAIMFDTRNSLEPGIGEDRLLLPLRTVEL
;
A
#
# COMPACT_ATOMS: atom_id res chain seq x y z
N MET A 1 -42.68 -58.47 11.31
CA MET A 1 -42.68 -58.28 9.85
C MET A 1 -41.24 -58.49 9.37
N ARG A 2 -40.79 -59.71 8.96
CA ARG A 2 -40.76 -60.27 7.59
C ARG A 2 -40.48 -59.19 6.53
N SER A 3 -39.22 -58.96 6.12
CA SER A 3 -38.47 -59.59 4.99
C SER A 3 -38.56 -58.73 3.71
N PRO A 4 -37.72 -58.88 2.66
CA PRO A 4 -36.33 -59.40 2.55
C PRO A 4 -35.45 -58.67 1.47
N SER A 5 -34.26 -59.23 1.21
CA SER A 5 -33.50 -59.27 -0.07
C SER A 5 -32.78 -57.99 -0.51
N SER A 6 -31.52 -58.00 -0.94
CA SER A 6 -30.92 -58.92 -1.92
C SER A 6 -29.39 -58.96 -1.79
N THR A 7 -28.87 -60.18 -1.74
CA THR A 7 -27.47 -60.58 -2.02
C THR A 7 -26.97 -60.11 -3.38
N LYS A 8 -25.66 -59.84 -3.51
CA LYS A 8 -24.76 -60.52 -4.47
C LYS A 8 -23.30 -60.07 -4.34
N SER A 9 -22.47 -61.07 -4.07
CA SER A 9 -21.02 -61.18 -4.16
C SER A 9 -20.45 -60.91 -5.55
N TRP A 10 -19.25 -60.34 -5.66
CA TRP A 10 -18.12 -60.84 -6.47
C TRP A 10 -16.88 -59.92 -6.40
N THR A 11 -15.72 -60.49 -6.06
CA THR A 11 -14.37 -60.07 -6.50
C THR A 11 -13.82 -61.21 -7.36
N PRO A 12 -12.61 -61.17 -7.99
CA PRO A 12 -11.66 -60.10 -8.32
C PRO A 12 -11.32 -60.11 -9.84
N THR A 13 -10.34 -59.32 -10.33
CA THR A 13 -9.29 -59.76 -11.31
C THR A 13 -8.29 -58.62 -11.60
N LYS A 14 -7.00 -58.94 -11.41
CA LYS A 14 -5.81 -58.21 -11.88
C LYS A 14 -5.80 -58.08 -13.41
N CYS A 15 -5.30 -56.97 -13.97
CA CYS A 15 -4.13 -56.95 -14.85
C CYS A 15 -3.99 -55.63 -15.64
N ALA A 16 -2.83 -55.01 -15.44
CA ALA A 16 -1.95 -54.41 -16.46
C ALA A 16 -2.56 -53.60 -17.62
N ARG A 17 -2.19 -52.31 -17.67
CA ARG A 17 -1.34 -51.79 -18.75
C ARG A 17 -0.73 -50.44 -18.39
N SER A 18 0.58 -50.51 -18.15
CA SER A 18 1.49 -49.41 -18.43
C SER A 18 1.25 -48.91 -19.86
N ARG A 19 1.13 -47.59 -20.02
CA ARG A 19 1.55 -46.92 -21.25
C ARG A 19 2.29 -45.64 -20.87
N ASP A 20 3.54 -45.66 -21.29
CA ASP A 20 4.43 -44.53 -21.44
C ASP A 20 3.71 -43.24 -21.79
N GLY A 21 3.94 -42.25 -20.94
CA GLY A 21 3.69 -40.85 -21.22
C GLY A 21 4.91 -40.08 -20.75
N THR A 22 6.03 -40.24 -21.45
CA THR A 22 7.18 -39.33 -21.42
C THR A 22 6.71 -37.94 -21.83
N ARG A 23 6.09 -37.22 -20.89
CA ARG A 23 5.75 -35.81 -21.04
C ARG A 23 6.99 -35.02 -20.67
N GLU A 24 7.84 -34.89 -21.69
CA GLU A 24 8.81 -33.82 -21.90
C GLU A 24 8.49 -32.60 -21.03
N ARG A 25 9.19 -32.46 -19.89
CA ARG A 25 9.17 -31.25 -19.09
C ARG A 25 9.88 -30.18 -19.90
N LYS A 26 9.15 -29.51 -20.78
CA LYS A 26 9.57 -28.28 -21.43
C LYS A 26 9.84 -27.26 -20.32
N ASN A 27 11.12 -27.18 -19.97
CA ASN A 27 11.88 -26.00 -19.57
C ASN A 27 10.99 -24.81 -19.19
N ARG A 28 10.33 -24.88 -18.01
CA ARG A 28 9.84 -23.68 -17.35
C ARG A 28 11.09 -22.94 -16.91
N LYS A 29 11.57 -22.02 -17.75
CA LYS A 29 12.44 -20.93 -17.31
C LYS A 29 11.81 -20.41 -16.03
N VAL A 30 12.45 -20.70 -14.90
CA VAL A 30 12.15 -20.08 -13.63
C VAL A 30 12.36 -18.61 -13.90
N ILE A 31 11.26 -17.88 -14.09
CA ILE A 31 11.31 -16.42 -14.10
C ILE A 31 11.90 -16.10 -12.74
N PRO A 32 13.12 -15.54 -12.65
CA PRO A 32 13.63 -15.12 -11.36
C PRO A 32 12.56 -14.17 -10.85
N ARG A 33 11.99 -14.48 -9.68
CA ARG A 33 11.17 -13.53 -8.93
C ARG A 33 12.04 -12.29 -8.87
N ARG A 34 11.79 -11.33 -9.78
CA ARG A 34 12.48 -10.05 -9.81
C ARG A 34 12.31 -9.60 -8.39
N SER A 35 13.44 -9.55 -7.69
CA SER A 35 13.50 -9.03 -6.34
C SER A 35 12.57 -7.84 -6.36
N ARG A 36 11.51 -7.90 -5.55
CA ARG A 36 10.84 -6.69 -5.10
C ARG A 36 12.03 -5.88 -4.63
N ARG A 37 12.49 -4.95 -5.47
CA ARG A 37 13.38 -3.91 -5.04
C ARG A 37 12.47 -3.17 -4.08
N SER A 38 12.47 -3.64 -2.83
CA SER A 38 12.67 -2.82 -1.66
C SER A 38 13.70 -1.79 -2.06
N ARG A 39 13.22 -0.79 -2.80
CA ARG A 39 13.78 0.54 -2.77
C ARG A 39 13.51 0.94 -1.33
N CYS A 40 14.39 0.48 -0.45
CA CYS A 40 14.93 1.34 0.59
C CYS A 40 15.49 2.55 -0.17
N ARG A 41 14.59 3.41 -0.67
CA ARG A 41 14.94 4.80 -0.71
C ARG A 41 15.12 5.10 0.77
N ARG A 42 16.36 5.23 1.20
CA ARG A 42 16.65 6.28 2.18
C ARG A 42 16.23 7.58 1.50
N CYS A 43 14.92 7.81 1.42
CA CYS A 43 14.38 9.12 1.16
C CYS A 43 14.78 9.87 2.42
N ARG A 44 15.83 10.67 2.32
CA ARG A 44 15.81 11.91 3.07
C ARG A 44 14.47 12.54 2.72
N MET A 45 13.52 12.49 3.66
CA MET A 45 12.16 12.93 3.40
C MET A 45 12.26 14.39 2.96
N PRO A 46 11.73 14.76 1.79
CA PRO A 46 11.77 16.15 1.38
C PRO A 46 11.00 16.96 2.42
N ASN A 47 11.58 18.08 2.88
CA ASN A 47 10.87 19.05 3.69
C ASN A 47 9.93 19.83 2.76
N ILE A 48 8.77 19.24 2.46
CA ILE A 48 7.77 19.81 1.53
C ILE A 48 7.01 20.96 2.19
N VAL A 49 6.73 20.80 3.48
CA VAL A 49 6.05 21.77 4.34
C VAL A 49 6.95 22.06 5.52
N THR A 50 7.13 23.34 5.82
CA THR A 50 7.91 23.81 6.96
C THR A 50 7.06 23.84 8.24
N LEU A 51 7.72 23.81 9.40
CA LEU A 51 7.06 23.93 10.70
C LEU A 51 6.25 25.23 10.81
N ALA A 52 6.80 26.34 10.34
CA ALA A 52 6.13 27.64 10.35
C ALA A 52 4.85 27.66 9.50
N GLU A 53 4.88 27.05 8.31
CA GLU A 53 3.68 26.91 7.46
C GLU A 53 2.60 26.06 8.12
N ALA A 54 3.01 24.95 8.75
CA ALA A 54 2.08 24.08 9.48
C ALA A 54 1.43 24.80 10.66
N LYS A 55 2.23 25.47 11.51
CA LYS A 55 1.74 26.25 12.66
C LYS A 55 0.74 27.34 12.23
N LEU A 56 1.07 28.06 11.15
CA LEU A 56 0.19 29.08 10.60
C LEU A 56 -1.14 28.49 10.09
N PHE A 57 -1.12 27.29 9.53
CA PHE A 57 -2.32 26.60 9.06
C PHE A 57 -3.24 26.15 10.20
N ILE A 58 -2.68 25.59 11.27
CA ILE A 58 -3.44 25.13 12.46
C ILE A 58 -3.70 26.24 13.49
N ARG A 59 -3.20 27.46 13.25
CA ARG A 59 -3.34 28.64 14.13
C ARG A 59 -2.68 28.47 15.51
N VAL A 60 -1.57 27.75 15.57
CA VAL A 60 -0.74 27.63 16.78
C VAL A 60 0.33 28.72 16.77
N LEU A 61 0.45 29.45 17.88
CA LEU A 61 1.37 30.58 18.03
C LEU A 61 2.53 30.31 19.01
N ASP A 62 2.37 29.34 19.90
CA ASP A 62 3.40 28.90 20.85
C ASP A 62 4.34 27.85 20.26
N ASP A 63 5.48 27.63 20.91
CA ASP A 63 6.54 26.72 20.47
C ASP A 63 6.57 25.39 21.27
N ASP A 64 5.66 25.22 22.23
CA ASP A 64 5.66 24.07 23.16
C ASP A 64 5.34 22.75 22.44
N GLU A 65 4.56 22.82 21.36
CA GLU A 65 4.13 21.64 20.59
C GLU A 65 5.00 21.37 19.34
N ASP A 66 6.07 22.12 19.12
CA ASP A 66 6.87 22.08 17.88
C ASP A 66 7.36 20.66 17.54
N THR A 67 7.91 19.93 18.51
CA THR A 67 8.38 18.55 18.30
C THR A 67 7.25 17.59 17.91
N THR A 68 6.05 17.80 18.44
CA THR A 68 4.87 16.99 18.10
C THR A 68 4.39 17.32 16.68
N ILE A 69 4.35 18.61 16.33
CA ILE A 69 3.95 19.07 15.00
C ILE A 69 4.94 18.58 13.94
N GLU A 70 6.25 18.61 14.21
CA GLU A 70 7.27 18.02 13.32
C GLU A 70 7.04 16.53 13.07
N THR A 71 6.66 15.79 14.11
CA THR A 71 6.32 14.37 14.00
C THR A 71 5.09 14.15 13.12
N MET A 72 4.06 14.99 13.27
CA MET A 72 2.86 14.95 12.42
C MET A 72 3.17 15.29 10.96
N ILE A 73 4.02 16.28 10.71
CA ILE A 73 4.45 16.65 9.34
C ILE A 73 5.18 15.47 8.69
N ALA A 74 6.09 14.82 9.42
CA ALA A 74 6.81 13.66 8.90
C ALA A 74 5.83 12.53 8.54
N ALA A 75 4.91 12.18 9.45
CA ALA A 75 3.92 11.13 9.23
C ALA A 75 2.97 11.45 8.05
N ALA A 76 2.49 12.69 7.96
CA ALA A 76 1.63 13.14 6.87
C ALA A 76 2.36 13.16 5.52
N THR A 77 3.63 13.58 5.51
CA THR A 77 4.47 13.59 4.31
C THR A 77 4.68 12.18 3.78
N ASP A 78 4.95 11.22 4.66
CA ASP A 78 5.10 9.80 4.29
C ASP A 78 3.83 9.27 3.61
N ALA A 79 2.69 9.43 4.29
CA ALA A 79 1.39 8.95 3.82
C ALA A 79 0.99 9.56 2.46
N VAL A 80 1.26 10.85 2.26
CA VAL A 80 0.96 11.54 1.00
C VAL A 80 1.92 11.11 -0.12
N CYS A 81 3.21 10.95 0.18
CA CYS A 81 4.20 10.53 -0.82
C CYS A 81 3.99 9.09 -1.30
N ASP A 82 3.48 8.21 -0.44
CA ASP A 82 3.12 6.84 -0.81
C ASP A 82 2.04 6.80 -1.92
N VAL A 83 1.15 7.80 -1.91
CA VAL A 83 0.07 7.96 -2.88
C VAL A 83 0.54 8.75 -4.10
N ALA A 84 1.33 9.82 -3.91
CA ALA A 84 1.79 10.74 -4.93
C ALA A 84 3.01 10.21 -5.73
N GLN A 85 2.92 8.98 -6.24
CA GLN A 85 4.02 8.27 -6.90
C GLN A 85 4.50 8.93 -8.21
N ALA A 86 3.68 9.80 -8.82
CA ALA A 86 4.06 10.55 -10.01
C ALA A 86 5.03 11.69 -9.72
N TRP A 87 5.17 12.12 -8.45
CA TRP A 87 6.16 13.11 -8.06
C TRP A 87 7.47 12.40 -7.67
N ASP A 88 8.57 12.78 -8.29
CA ASP A 88 9.87 12.13 -8.12
C ASP A 88 10.61 12.52 -6.83
N GLY A 89 10.06 13.49 -6.09
CA GLY A 89 10.66 14.05 -4.88
C GLY A 89 11.70 15.12 -5.15
N THR A 90 11.81 15.60 -6.39
CA THR A 90 12.78 16.62 -6.80
C THR A 90 12.09 17.89 -7.28
N GLY A 91 12.76 19.03 -7.11
CA GLY A 91 12.25 20.35 -7.47
C GLY A 91 11.21 20.91 -6.48
N GLU A 92 10.52 21.96 -6.92
CA GLU A 92 9.49 22.61 -6.13
C GLU A 92 8.25 21.71 -6.01
N PRO A 93 7.81 21.36 -4.78
CA PRO A 93 6.65 20.51 -4.60
C PRO A 93 5.37 21.21 -5.07
N PRO A 94 4.48 20.52 -5.81
CA PRO A 94 3.22 21.09 -6.26
C PRO A 94 2.37 21.59 -5.08
N ALA A 95 1.70 22.74 -5.24
CA ALA A 95 0.85 23.32 -4.20
C ALA A 95 -0.26 22.35 -3.70
N ARG A 96 -0.76 21.47 -4.58
CA ARG A 96 -1.74 20.44 -4.23
C ARG A 96 -1.19 19.42 -3.23
N LEU A 97 0.10 19.10 -3.34
CA LEU A 97 0.79 18.17 -2.44
C LEU A 97 1.00 18.83 -1.07
N LYS A 98 1.44 20.11 -1.05
CA LYS A 98 1.54 20.90 0.19
C LYS A 98 0.20 20.96 0.92
N LEU A 99 -0.89 21.27 0.22
CA LEU A 99 -2.24 21.33 0.83
C LEU A 99 -2.73 19.98 1.33
N ALA A 100 -2.45 18.88 0.62
CA ALA A 100 -2.79 17.54 1.09
C ALA A 100 -2.13 17.24 2.45
N ILE A 101 -0.83 17.53 2.59
CA ILE A 101 -0.10 17.35 3.85
C ILE A 101 -0.69 18.22 4.96
N LEU A 102 -0.90 19.52 4.69
CA LEU A 102 -1.44 20.45 5.68
C LEU A 102 -2.83 20.03 6.18
N SER A 103 -3.71 19.56 5.28
CA SER A 103 -5.05 19.10 5.67
C SER A 103 -5.01 17.87 6.57
N ARG A 104 -4.08 16.95 6.34
CA ARG A 104 -3.88 15.77 7.19
C ARG A 104 -3.29 16.13 8.55
N VAL A 105 -2.32 17.06 8.58
CA VAL A 105 -1.78 17.59 9.85
C VAL A 105 -2.87 18.24 10.68
N ALA A 106 -3.76 19.03 10.07
CA ALA A 106 -4.88 19.62 10.80
C ALA A 106 -5.82 18.58 11.43
N ILE A 107 -6.15 17.49 10.72
CA ILE A 107 -6.97 16.40 11.27
C ILE A 107 -6.25 15.67 12.41
N MET A 108 -4.98 15.32 12.22
CA MET A 108 -4.16 14.68 13.26
C MET A 108 -4.04 15.58 14.49
N PHE A 109 -4.00 16.90 14.27
CA PHE A 109 -3.97 17.87 15.32
C PHE A 109 -5.33 17.90 16.05
N ASP A 110 -6.43 18.21 15.36
CA ASP A 110 -7.75 18.32 15.98
C ASP A 110 -8.21 17.00 16.64
N THR A 111 -7.86 15.86 16.04
CA THR A 111 -8.28 14.53 16.48
C THR A 111 -7.06 13.61 16.61
N ARG A 112 -6.44 13.62 17.79
CA ARG A 112 -5.17 12.91 18.08
C ARG A 112 -5.20 11.38 17.87
N ASN A 113 -6.38 10.77 17.76
CA ASN A 113 -6.55 9.33 17.49
C ASN A 113 -6.96 9.02 16.03
N SER A 114 -7.10 10.04 15.18
CA SER A 114 -7.50 9.87 13.78
C SER A 114 -6.27 9.83 12.87
N LEU A 115 -6.31 8.91 11.92
CA LEU A 115 -5.36 8.80 10.80
C LEU A 115 -6.08 9.03 9.45
N GLU A 116 -7.26 9.63 9.49
CA GLU A 116 -8.08 9.86 8.31
C GLU A 116 -7.42 10.88 7.37
N PRO A 117 -7.61 10.72 6.04
CA PRO A 117 -7.20 11.72 5.08
C PRO A 117 -8.04 13.01 5.21
N GLY A 118 -7.43 14.13 4.83
CA GLY A 118 -8.08 15.42 4.69
C GLY A 118 -9.33 15.37 3.80
N ILE A 119 -10.34 16.18 4.11
CA ILE A 119 -11.51 16.35 3.22
C ILE A 119 -11.01 16.85 1.86
N GLY A 120 -11.19 16.04 0.82
CA GLY A 120 -10.75 16.36 -0.54
C GLY A 120 -9.28 16.08 -0.82
N GLU A 121 -8.52 15.52 0.13
CA GLU A 121 -7.12 15.08 -0.05
C GLU A 121 -7.01 14.16 -1.28
N ASP A 122 -7.90 13.18 -1.39
CA ASP A 122 -7.93 12.25 -2.54
C ASP A 122 -8.05 12.96 -3.89
N ARG A 123 -8.85 14.03 -3.97
CA ARG A 123 -9.02 14.80 -5.22
C ARG A 123 -7.76 15.62 -5.56
N LEU A 124 -7.03 16.07 -4.55
CA LEU A 124 -5.75 16.77 -4.73
C LEU A 124 -4.66 15.81 -5.21
N LEU A 125 -4.68 14.57 -4.72
CA LEU A 125 -3.67 13.55 -5.05
C LEU A 125 -3.99 12.78 -6.33
N LEU A 126 -5.23 12.74 -6.77
CA LEU A 126 -5.65 11.98 -7.97
C LEU A 126 -4.77 12.24 -9.21
N PRO A 127 -4.39 13.48 -9.55
CA PRO A 127 -3.51 13.74 -10.70
C PRO A 127 -2.06 13.28 -10.51
N LEU A 128 -1.65 13.03 -9.26
CA LEU A 128 -0.30 12.61 -8.88
C LEU A 128 -0.22 11.10 -8.62
N ARG A 129 -1.33 10.37 -8.74
CA ARG A 129 -1.37 8.92 -8.67
C ARG A 129 -0.95 8.34 -10.02
N THR A 130 -0.02 7.38 -10.00
CA THR A 130 0.25 6.55 -11.18
C THR A 130 -0.74 5.39 -11.22
N VAL A 131 -1.55 5.33 -12.26
CA VAL A 131 -2.36 4.14 -12.56
C VAL A 131 -1.44 3.16 -13.26
N GLU A 132 -1.07 2.06 -12.60
CA GLU A 132 -0.45 0.94 -13.33
C GLU A 132 -1.51 0.39 -14.28
N LEU A 133 -1.32 0.63 -15.58
CA LEU A 133 -2.14 0.10 -16.68
C LEU A 133 -1.82 -1.36 -16.93
#